data_AF-A0A840SF92-F1
#
_entry.id   AF-A0A840SF92-F1
#
_cell.length_a   1.000
_cell.length_b   1.000
_cell.length_c   1.000
_cell.angle_alpha   90.00
_cell.angle_beta   90.00
_cell.angle_gamma   90.00
#
_symmetry.space_group_name_H-M   'P 1'
#
loop_
_entity.id
_entity.type
_entity.pdbx_description
1 polymer ?
#
loop_
_entity_poly.entity_id
_entity_poly.type
_entity_poly.pdbx_seq_one_letter_code
_entity_poly.pdbx_strand_id
1 'polypeptide(L)'
;MHHTVESCPDDNEVLRARLDELSREGARILSVLWQPVRSDPTDQTAALSASGNFLIISEVGDRVAIERGDVLRPQVTLEDAPRV
;
A
#
# COMPACT_ATOMS: atom_id res chain seq x y z
N MET A 1 -0.43 -0.98 -16.61
CA MET A 1 -0.86 0.09 -15.68
C MET A 1 -1.59 -0.53 -14.50
N HIS A 2 -0.97 -0.51 -13.33
CA HIS A 2 -1.51 -1.10 -12.10
C HIS A 2 -1.77 0.02 -11.08
N HIS A 3 -2.96 -0.01 -10.49
CA HIS A 3 -3.35 0.92 -9.43
C HIS A 3 -3.19 0.23 -8.08
N THR A 4 -2.56 0.93 -7.14
CA THR A 4 -2.37 0.46 -5.77
C THR A 4 -3.12 1.39 -4.82
N VAL A 5 -3.74 0.80 -3.80
CA VAL A 5 -4.32 1.53 -2.67
C VAL A 5 -3.63 1.04 -1.41
N GLU A 6 -3.01 1.95 -0.67
CA GLU A 6 -2.38 1.64 0.61
C GLU A 6 -2.94 2.52 1.74
N SER A 7 -2.96 1.97 2.95
CA SER A 7 -3.32 2.70 4.16
C SER A 7 -2.07 3.10 4.91
N CYS A 8 -1.95 4.39 5.20
CA CYS A 8 -0.91 4.99 6.02
C CYS A 8 -1.51 5.46 7.35
N PRO A 9 -0.81 5.30 8.49
CA PRO A 9 -1.24 5.85 9.77
C PRO A 9 -1.48 7.37 9.69
N ASP A 10 -2.32 7.88 10.59
CA ASP A 10 -2.60 9.31 10.76
C ASP A 10 -1.44 10.06 11.43
N ASP A 11 -0.29 10.02 10.75
CA ASP A 11 0.95 10.68 11.15
C ASP A 11 1.56 11.35 9.91
N ASN A 12 1.74 12.68 9.99
CA ASN A 12 2.21 13.48 8.87
C ASN A 12 3.68 13.19 8.49
N GLU A 13 4.53 12.83 9.46
CA GLU A 13 5.93 12.51 9.18
C GLU A 13 6.04 11.19 8.43
N VAL A 14 5.24 10.20 8.85
CA VAL A 14 5.14 8.89 8.19
C VAL A 14 4.56 9.04 6.79
N LEU A 15 3.48 9.80 6.64
CA LEU A 15 2.88 10.08 5.33
C LEU A 15 3.88 10.70 4.37
N ARG A 16 4.61 11.74 4.82
CA ARG A 16 5.62 12.41 4.00
C ARG A 16 6.71 11.44 3.55
N ALA A 17 7.25 10.65 4.47
CA ALA A 17 8.28 9.67 4.16
C ALA A 17 7.79 8.64 3.12
N ARG A 18 6.53 8.21 3.22
CA ARG A 18 5.95 7.25 2.28
C ARG A 18 5.73 7.84 0.88
N LEU A 19 5.24 9.07 0.79
CA LEU A 19 5.07 9.76 -0.49
C LEU A 19 6.42 9.99 -1.20
N ASP A 20 7.47 10.32 -0.43
CA ASP A 20 8.83 10.45 -0.96
C ASP A 20 9.35 9.12 -1.52
N GLU A 21 9.09 8.01 -0.84
CA GLU A 21 9.47 6.66 -1.29
C GLU A 21 8.76 6.30 -2.60
N LEU A 22 7.44 6.46 -2.66
CA LEU A 22 6.66 6.20 -3.88
C LEU A 22 7.14 7.06 -5.06
N SER A 23 7.49 8.32 -4.81
CA SER A 23 8.06 9.18 -5.85
C SER A 23 9.41 8.67 -6.36
N ARG A 24 10.27 8.11 -5.49
CA ARG A 24 11.57 7.53 -5.88
C ARG A 24 11.39 6.23 -6.66
N GLU A 25 10.37 5.45 -6.34
CA GLU A 25 9.98 4.24 -7.09
C GLU A 25 9.37 4.57 -8.45
N GLY A 26 9.13 5.85 -8.73
CA GLY A 26 8.52 6.32 -9.99
C GLY A 26 7.02 6.09 -10.05
N ALA A 27 6.38 5.82 -8.90
CA ALA A 27 4.94 5.77 -8.80
C ALA A 27 4.35 7.18 -8.96
N ARG A 28 3.21 7.26 -9.66
CA ARG A 28 2.43 8.49 -9.78
C ARG A 28 1.37 8.49 -8.70
N ILE A 29 1.45 9.44 -7.77
CA ILE A 29 0.38 9.65 -6.78
C ILE A 29 -0.83 10.24 -7.49
N LEU A 30 -1.97 9.57 -7.37
CA LEU A 30 -3.24 10.00 -7.94
C LEU A 30 -4.07 10.78 -6.91
N SER A 31 -4.11 10.28 -5.67
CA SER A 31 -4.87 10.92 -4.58
C SER A 31 -4.31 10.52 -3.22
N VAL A 32 -4.44 11.42 -2.25
CA VAL A 32 -4.21 11.15 -0.83
C VAL A 32 -5.45 11.63 -0.09
N LEU A 33 -6.13 10.72 0.60
CA LEU A 33 -7.40 10.98 1.29
C LEU A 33 -7.21 10.72 2.78
N TRP A 34 -7.63 11.65 3.64
CA TRP A 34 -7.75 11.35 5.06
C TRP A 34 -9.12 10.74 5.34
N GLN A 35 -9.15 9.55 5.95
CA GLN A 35 -10.37 8.84 6.32
C GLN A 35 -10.45 8.66 7.83
N PRO A 36 -11.44 9.27 8.52
CA PRO A 36 -11.62 9.07 9.95
C PRO A 36 -11.99 7.61 10.26
N VAL A 37 -11.52 7.09 11.39
CA VAL A 37 -12.01 5.82 11.89
C VAL A 37 -13.32 6.02 12.65
N ARG A 38 -14.16 4.99 12.68
CA ARG A 38 -15.34 5.00 13.54
C ARG A 38 -14.91 4.73 14.98
N SER A 39 -15.62 5.35 15.92
CA SER A 39 -15.44 5.08 17.35
C SER A 39 -15.74 3.62 17.71
N ASP A 40 -16.65 3.00 16.95
CA ASP A 40 -16.90 1.55 16.96
C ASP A 40 -16.84 1.03 15.50
N PRO A 41 -15.90 0.13 15.16
CA PRO A 41 -15.76 -0.39 13.80
C PRO A 41 -16.90 -1.33 13.36
N THR A 42 -17.71 -1.83 14.31
CA THR A 42 -18.82 -2.76 14.02
C THR A 42 -20.16 -2.06 13.83
N ASP A 43 -20.26 -0.79 14.22
CA ASP A 43 -21.47 0.01 14.12
C ASP A 43 -21.31 1.11 13.05
N GLN A 44 -22.08 0.98 11.97
CA GLN A 44 -22.09 1.98 10.88
C GLN A 44 -22.76 3.30 11.25
N THR A 45 -23.49 3.34 12.37
CA THR A 45 -24.10 4.56 12.91
C THR A 45 -23.23 5.24 13.95
N ALA A 46 -22.14 4.58 14.38
CA ALA A 46 -21.22 5.14 15.35
C ALA A 46 -20.58 6.43 14.84
N ALA A 47 -20.37 7.35 15.78
CA ALA A 47 -19.68 8.61 15.53
C ALA A 47 -18.27 8.39 14.95
N LEU A 48 -17.78 9.40 14.25
CA LEU A 48 -16.42 9.42 13.73
C LEU A 48 -15.45 9.85 14.84
N SER A 49 -14.31 9.19 14.90
CA SER A 49 -13.19 9.57 15.76
C SER A 49 -12.47 10.81 15.21
N ALA A 50 -11.74 11.49 16.09
CA ALA A 50 -10.79 12.53 15.69
C ALA A 50 -9.51 11.95 15.05
N SER A 51 -9.30 10.63 15.15
CA SER A 51 -8.23 9.92 14.47
C SER A 51 -8.70 9.27 13.18
N GLY A 52 -7.78 9.07 12.24
CA GLY A 52 -8.06 8.44 10.96
C GLY A 52 -6.94 7.55 10.47
N ASN A 53 -6.91 7.38 9.15
CA ASN A 53 -5.77 6.90 8.37
C ASN A 53 -5.76 7.65 7.04
N PHE A 54 -4.59 7.80 6.46
CA PHE A 54 -4.48 8.26 5.07
C PHE A 54 -4.61 7.07 4.12
N LEU A 55 -5.40 7.25 3.07
CA LEU A 55 -5.44 6.34 1.93
C LEU A 55 -4.67 6.98 0.79
N ILE A 56 -3.62 6.30 0.34
CA ILE A 56 -2.80 6.74 -0.78
C ILE A 56 -3.18 5.88 -1.98
N ILE A 57 -3.62 6.54 -3.05
CA ILE A 57 -3.96 5.92 -4.33
C ILE A 57 -2.85 6.30 -5.30
N SER A 58 -2.15 5.31 -5.82
CA SER A 58 -1.04 5.50 -6.74
C SER A 58 -1.16 4.60 -7.98
N GLU A 59 -0.52 5.03 -9.05
CA GLU A 59 -0.35 4.28 -10.27
C GLU A 59 1.13 3.96 -10.46
N VAL A 60 1.44 2.68 -10.63
CA VAL A 60 2.77 2.24 -11.04
C VAL A 60 2.70 1.92 -12.53
N GLY A 61 3.42 2.70 -13.33
CA GLY A 61 3.60 2.42 -14.75
C GLY A 61 4.44 1.16 -14.93
N ASP A 62 4.22 0.43 -16.03
CA ASP A 62 5.11 -0.66 -16.47
C ASP A 62 6.43 -0.07 -17.01
N ARG A 63 7.17 0.65 -16.15
CA ARG A 63 8.53 1.05 -16.46
C ARG A 63 9.39 -0.17 -16.19
N VAL A 64 9.68 -0.87 -17.28
CA VAL A 64 10.76 -1.85 -17.49
C VAL A 64 11.77 -1.78 -16.35
N ALA A 65 11.93 -2.91 -15.66
CA ALA A 65 13.05 -3.17 -14.77
C ALA A 65 14.36 -2.89 -15.53
N ILE A 66 14.90 -1.68 -15.40
CA ILE A 66 16.26 -1.38 -15.84
C ILE A 66 17.16 -1.89 -14.72
N GLU A 67 17.62 -3.12 -14.94
CA GLU A 67 18.83 -3.75 -14.42
C GLU A 67 19.35 -3.23 -13.07
N ARG A 68 18.91 -3.90 -12.00
CA ARG A 68 19.87 -4.30 -10.97
C ARG A 68 20.01 -5.81 -11.06
N GLY A 69 21.04 -6.25 -11.77
CA GLY A 69 21.55 -7.59 -11.61
C GLY A 69 21.95 -7.76 -10.15
N ASP A 70 21.22 -8.61 -9.42
CA ASP A 70 21.87 -9.62 -8.59
C ASP A 70 20.89 -10.67 -8.08
N VAL A 71 21.30 -11.92 -8.32
CA VAL A 71 20.94 -13.17 -7.65
C VAL A 71 19.46 -13.63 -7.74
N LEU A 72 19.23 -14.47 -8.75
CA LEU A 72 18.21 -15.51 -8.75
C LEU A 72 18.27 -16.30 -7.43
N ARG A 73 17.27 -16.17 -6.56
CA ARG A 73 16.92 -17.21 -5.60
C ARG A 73 15.87 -18.11 -6.24
N PRO A 74 16.07 -19.44 -6.30
CA PRO A 74 15.05 -20.34 -6.81
C PRO A 74 13.83 -20.30 -5.89
N GLN A 75 12.65 -20.07 -6.46
CA GLN A 75 11.40 -20.31 -5.77
C GLN A 75 11.25 -21.82 -5.56
N VAL A 76 11.08 -22.23 -4.31
CA VAL A 76 10.69 -23.58 -3.95
C VAL A 76 9.23 -23.74 -4.33
N THR A 77 8.96 -24.54 -5.35
CA THR A 77 7.61 -25.01 -5.69
C THR A 77 7.19 -26.04 -4.64
N LEU A 78 6.27 -25.66 -3.75
CA LEU A 78 5.55 -26.62 -2.91
C LEU A 78 4.40 -27.17 -3.75
N GLU A 79 4.66 -28.22 -4.50
CA GLU A 79 3.63 -29.06 -5.10
C GLU A 79 3.48 -30.37 -4.32
N ASP A 80 2.22 -30.62 -4.00
CA ASP A 80 1.54 -31.89 -3.71
C ASP A 80 1.76 -32.59 -2.35
N ALA A 81 0.79 -32.37 -1.47
CA ALA A 81 0.49 -33.26 -0.36
C ALA A 81 -0.51 -34.33 -0.84
N PRO A 82 -0.21 -35.64 -0.74
CA PRO A 82 -1.20 -36.66 -1.03
C PRO A 82 -2.29 -36.67 0.06
N ARG A 83 -3.53 -36.44 -0.35
CA ARG A 83 -4.72 -36.80 0.43
C ARG A 83 -4.96 -38.31 0.28
N VAL A 84 -4.92 -39.02 1.41
CA VAL A 84 -5.50 -40.32 1.79
C VAL A 84 -5.81 -41.31 0.65
#